data_AF-A0A2G8KPX3-F1
#
_entry.id   AF-A0A2G8KPX3-F1
#
_cell.length_a   1.000
_cell.length_b   1.000
_cell.length_c   1.000
_cell.angle_alpha   90.00
_cell.angle_beta   90.00
_cell.angle_gamma   90.00
#
_symmetry.space_group_name_H-M   'P 1'
#
loop_
_entity.id
_entity.type
_entity.pdbx_description
1 polymer ?
#
loop_
_entity_poly.entity_id
_entity_poly.type
_entity_poly.pdbx_seq_one_letter_code
_entity_poly.pdbx_strand_id
1 'polypeptide(L)'
;MPKCGTTDLWSKLVQHPQIQGTPKEPHWWSKRRLGWTGLPIHGREVVKIRKMTGAGNDAPFEWYLNWFSTFGVNSIQQNRDKVLGDGSVTTSWDIGENWMTLYPEATEPPFVMADLLHEFQPNAKIVVILREPVSR
;
A
#
# COMPACT_ATOMS: atom_id res chain seq x y z
N MET A 1 -10.61 0.56 5.75
CA MET A 1 -10.98 1.68 6.63
C MET A 1 -10.16 1.69 7.92
N PRO A 2 -9.70 2.86 8.39
CA PRO A 2 -8.96 2.98 9.65
C PRO A 2 -9.85 2.66 10.86
N LYS A 3 -9.24 2.08 11.92
CA LYS A 3 -9.89 1.70 13.19
C LYS A 3 -10.98 0.61 13.10
N CYS A 4 -10.99 -0.14 11.99
CA CYS A 4 -11.86 -1.30 11.79
C CYS A 4 -11.16 -2.66 12.07
N GLY A 5 -10.07 -2.69 12.84
CA GLY A 5 -9.36 -3.94 13.15
C GLY A 5 -8.45 -4.50 12.05
N THR A 6 -8.03 -3.69 11.08
CA THR A 6 -7.20 -4.16 9.94
C THR A 6 -5.85 -4.75 10.35
N THR A 7 -5.27 -4.33 11.47
CA THR A 7 -4.02 -4.90 11.99
C THR A 7 -4.23 -6.30 12.54
N ASP A 8 -5.35 -6.54 13.23
CA ASP A 8 -5.72 -7.87 13.73
C ASP A 8 -6.06 -8.82 12.57
N LEU A 9 -6.77 -8.35 11.55
CA LEU A 9 -6.99 -9.15 10.34
C LEU A 9 -5.66 -9.51 9.67
N TRP A 10 -4.79 -8.52 9.46
CA TRP A 10 -3.50 -8.75 8.78
C TRP A 10 -2.64 -9.75 9.55
N SER A 11 -2.53 -9.61 10.88
CA SER A 11 -1.74 -10.52 11.71
C SER A 11 -2.27 -11.95 11.68
N LYS A 12 -3.57 -12.17 11.49
CA LYS A 12 -4.19 -13.49 11.31
C LYS A 12 -4.00 -14.03 9.90
N LEU A 13 -4.15 -13.22 8.86
CA LEU A 13 -3.96 -13.63 7.47
C LEU A 13 -2.55 -14.17 7.23
N VAL A 14 -1.52 -13.46 7.71
CA VAL A 14 -0.12 -13.87 7.49
C VAL A 14 0.29 -15.15 8.23
N GLN A 15 -0.58 -15.70 9.10
CA GLN A 15 -0.38 -17.02 9.71
C GLN A 15 -0.79 -18.17 8.77
N HIS A 16 -1.58 -17.89 7.73
CA HIS A 16 -1.97 -18.91 6.76
C HIS A 16 -0.77 -19.32 5.89
N PRO A 17 -0.50 -20.63 5.68
CA PRO A 17 0.70 -21.09 4.99
C PRO A 17 0.80 -20.63 3.53
N GLN A 18 -0.33 -20.35 2.88
CA GLN A 18 -0.39 -19.83 1.51
C GLN A 18 -0.34 -18.29 1.43
N ILE A 19 -0.26 -17.57 2.54
CA ILE A 19 -0.15 -16.10 2.52
C ILE A 19 1.30 -15.71 2.79
N GLN A 20 1.85 -14.88 1.92
CA GLN A 20 3.15 -14.29 2.13
C GLN A 20 3.06 -13.06 3.04
N GLY A 21 3.63 -13.17 4.23
CA GLY A 21 3.76 -12.04 5.14
C GLY A 21 4.67 -10.94 4.59
N THR A 22 4.19 -9.71 4.58
CA THR A 22 4.96 -8.51 4.27
C THR A 22 4.67 -7.45 5.33
N PRO A 23 5.60 -6.50 5.56
CA PRO A 23 5.31 -5.35 6.41
C PRO A 23 4.08 -4.62 5.87
N LYS A 24 3.13 -4.35 6.77
CA LYS A 24 1.83 -3.76 6.44
C LYS A 24 2.03 -2.30 6.01
N GLU A 25 1.02 -1.71 5.40
CA GLU A 25 0.96 -0.26 5.17
C GLU A 25 2.19 0.37 4.49
N PRO A 26 2.61 -0.12 3.31
CA PRO A 26 3.57 0.63 2.48
C PRO A 26 3.04 2.02 2.11
N HIS A 27 1.71 2.23 2.09
CA HIS A 27 1.02 3.48 1.74
C HIS A 27 1.35 4.03 0.35
N TRP A 28 1.87 3.19 -0.56
CA TRP A 28 2.36 3.67 -1.84
C TRP A 28 1.23 4.15 -2.73
N TRP A 29 0.22 3.31 -2.96
CA TRP A 29 -0.92 3.60 -3.83
C TRP A 29 -1.56 4.98 -3.57
N SER A 30 -1.62 5.38 -2.29
CA SER A 30 -2.15 6.68 -1.82
C SER A 30 -1.04 7.70 -1.57
N LYS A 31 -0.64 7.88 -0.31
CA LYS A 31 0.19 9.01 0.14
C LYS A 31 1.53 9.09 -0.54
N ARG A 32 2.29 7.98 -0.62
CA ARG A 32 3.70 8.05 -1.08
C ARG A 32 3.81 8.32 -2.58
N ARG A 33 2.95 7.71 -3.40
CA ARG A 33 2.84 8.02 -4.84
C ARG A 33 2.57 9.50 -5.06
N LEU A 34 1.86 10.15 -4.13
CA LEU A 34 1.59 11.58 -4.15
C LEU A 34 2.60 12.41 -3.34
N GLY A 35 3.83 11.92 -3.14
CA GLY A 35 4.93 12.70 -2.56
C GLY A 35 5.06 12.68 -1.03
N TRP A 36 4.24 11.92 -0.31
CA TRP A 36 4.40 11.78 1.14
C TRP A 36 5.61 10.90 1.50
N THR A 37 6.46 11.39 2.40
CA THR A 37 7.71 10.72 2.81
C THR A 37 7.77 10.41 4.30
N GLY A 38 6.62 10.45 4.99
CA GLY A 38 6.54 10.16 6.42
C GLY A 38 6.94 8.72 6.77
N LEU A 39 7.32 8.53 8.03
CA LEU A 39 7.74 7.24 8.59
C LEU A 39 6.64 6.68 9.51
N PRO A 40 5.77 5.79 9.01
CA PRO A 40 4.71 5.14 9.80
C PRO A 40 5.30 4.03 10.67
N ILE A 41 4.46 3.10 11.13
CA ILE A 41 4.83 1.97 11.99
C ILE A 41 6.00 1.11 11.45
N HIS A 42 6.18 1.07 10.12
CA HIS A 42 7.30 0.38 9.44
C HIS A 42 8.38 1.35 8.95
N GLY A 43 8.74 2.35 9.75
CA GLY A 43 9.69 3.39 9.38
C GLY A 43 11.09 2.86 8.99
N ARG A 44 11.55 1.77 9.61
CA ARG A 44 12.86 1.15 9.29
C ARG A 44 12.87 0.54 7.90
N GLU A 45 11.79 -0.15 7.54
CA GLU A 45 11.57 -0.75 6.22
C GLU A 45 11.48 0.34 5.16
N VAL A 46 10.75 1.42 5.44
CA VAL A 46 10.63 2.59 4.55
C VAL A 46 12.00 3.20 4.26
N VAL A 47 12.82 3.44 5.31
CA VAL A 47 14.18 3.96 5.15
C VAL A 47 15.06 3.00 4.35
N LYS A 48 14.92 1.68 4.54
CA LYS A 48 15.65 0.67 3.78
C LYS A 48 15.35 0.77 2.29
N ILE A 49 14.07 0.82 1.91
CA ILE A 49 13.68 0.93 0.50
C ILE A 49 14.10 2.26 -0.10
N ARG A 50 13.96 3.37 0.65
CA ARG A 50 14.37 4.70 0.19
C ARG A 50 15.87 4.79 -0.15
N LYS A 51 16.71 4.05 0.57
CA LYS A 51 18.15 3.94 0.26
C LYS A 51 18.42 3.20 -1.06
N MET A 52 17.52 2.31 -1.49
CA MET A 52 17.64 1.57 -2.74
C MET A 52 17.22 2.41 -3.96
N THR A 53 16.28 3.34 -3.78
CA THR A 53 15.74 4.18 -4.88
C THR A 53 16.38 5.55 -5.02
N GLY A 54 17.36 5.91 -4.17
CA GLY A 54 18.20 7.08 -4.42
C GLY A 54 17.64 8.43 -3.93
N ALA A 55 17.03 8.46 -2.75
CA ALA A 55 16.73 9.65 -1.93
C ALA A 55 15.34 10.27 -2.02
N GLY A 56 14.81 10.61 -0.84
CA GLY A 56 13.84 11.68 -0.57
C GLY A 56 12.45 11.59 -1.20
N ASN A 57 12.26 10.79 -2.24
CA ASN A 57 11.05 10.69 -3.02
C ASN A 57 10.61 9.22 -3.08
N ASP A 58 9.51 8.92 -2.39
CA ASP A 58 8.94 7.57 -2.35
C ASP A 58 7.88 7.36 -3.46
N ALA A 59 7.66 8.35 -4.33
CA ALA A 59 6.62 8.32 -5.35
C ALA A 59 6.84 7.33 -6.51
N PRO A 60 8.07 7.10 -7.01
CA PRO A 60 8.30 6.20 -8.13
C PRO A 60 7.79 4.78 -7.86
N PHE A 61 7.31 4.09 -8.90
CA PHE A 61 6.76 2.73 -8.77
C PHE A 61 7.83 1.71 -8.36
N GLU A 62 9.09 1.95 -8.71
CA GLU A 62 10.24 1.17 -8.29
C GLU A 62 10.34 1.08 -6.76
N TRP A 63 9.90 2.11 -6.03
CA TRP A 63 9.84 2.05 -4.57
C TRP A 63 8.88 0.95 -4.10
N TYR A 64 7.68 0.89 -4.69
CA TYR A 64 6.67 -0.13 -4.40
C TYR A 64 7.16 -1.53 -4.76
N LEU A 65 7.77 -1.68 -5.95
CA LEU A 65 8.34 -2.95 -6.38
C LEU A 65 9.48 -3.41 -5.46
N ASN A 66 10.34 -2.49 -5.02
CA ASN A 66 11.44 -2.80 -4.09
C ASN A 66 10.94 -3.21 -2.71
N TRP A 67 9.82 -2.67 -2.23
CA TRP A 67 9.17 -3.11 -0.99
C TRP A 67 8.86 -4.61 -1.04
N PHE A 68 8.13 -5.04 -2.06
CA PHE A 68 7.76 -6.45 -2.19
C PHE A 68 8.95 -7.33 -2.56
N SER A 69 9.87 -6.84 -3.38
CA SER A 69 11.10 -7.57 -3.72
C SER A 69 11.94 -7.87 -2.47
N THR A 70 12.02 -6.91 -1.55
CA THR A 70 12.81 -7.02 -0.32
C THR A 70 12.12 -7.89 0.74
N PHE A 71 10.80 -7.78 0.88
CA PHE A 71 10.09 -8.36 2.03
C PHE A 71 9.14 -9.52 1.69
N GLY A 72 8.87 -9.79 0.41
CA GLY A 72 7.89 -10.81 0.00
C GLY A 72 8.31 -11.73 -1.15
N VAL A 73 9.15 -11.28 -2.10
CA VAL A 73 9.41 -12.07 -3.32
C VAL A 73 10.27 -13.31 -3.09
N ASN A 74 11.25 -13.26 -2.18
CA ASN A 74 12.18 -14.39 -1.96
C ASN A 74 11.47 -15.71 -1.63
N SER A 75 10.36 -15.65 -0.89
CA SER A 75 9.56 -16.81 -0.50
C SER A 75 8.54 -17.22 -1.56
N ILE A 76 8.12 -16.32 -2.44
CA ILE A 76 7.27 -16.64 -3.61
C ILE A 76 8.09 -17.34 -4.69
N GLN A 77 9.36 -16.98 -4.84
CA GLN A 77 10.28 -17.70 -5.73
C GLN A 77 10.44 -19.17 -5.32
N GLN A 78 10.36 -19.46 -4.01
CA GLN A 78 10.42 -20.82 -3.47
C GLN A 78 9.07 -21.55 -3.53
N ASN A 79 7.95 -20.82 -3.50
CA ASN A 79 6.61 -21.37 -3.62
C ASN A 79 5.68 -20.39 -4.34
N ARG A 80 5.40 -20.68 -5.62
CA ARG A 80 4.59 -19.82 -6.50
C ARG A 80 3.10 -19.82 -6.19
N ASP A 81 2.63 -20.72 -5.33
CA ASP A 81 1.22 -20.78 -4.92
C ASP A 81 0.88 -19.83 -3.77
N LYS A 82 1.88 -19.10 -3.25
CA LYS A 82 1.67 -18.11 -2.20
C LYS A 82 1.05 -16.82 -2.75
N VAL A 83 0.10 -16.28 -1.99
CA VAL A 83 -0.57 -15.01 -2.24
C VAL A 83 0.14 -13.88 -1.52
N LEU A 84 0.42 -12.79 -2.22
CA LEU A 84 0.99 -11.55 -1.69
C LEU A 84 -0.11 -10.49 -1.55
N GLY A 85 0.02 -9.59 -0.57
CA GLY A 85 -0.95 -8.51 -0.37
C GLY A 85 -0.35 -7.23 0.18
N ASP A 86 -1.06 -6.13 -0.07
CA ASP A 86 -0.84 -4.81 0.54
C ASP A 86 -1.97 -4.53 1.55
N GLY A 87 -1.60 -4.39 2.83
CA GLY A 87 -2.54 -4.11 3.93
C GLY A 87 -2.75 -2.63 4.24
N SER A 88 -2.56 -1.70 3.30
CA SER A 88 -2.70 -0.25 3.52
C SER A 88 -4.14 0.21 3.71
N VAL A 89 -4.47 0.78 4.88
CA VAL A 89 -5.82 1.33 5.12
C VAL A 89 -6.11 2.60 4.33
N THR A 90 -5.07 3.37 4.00
CA THR A 90 -5.19 4.63 3.25
C THR A 90 -5.71 4.39 1.83
N THR A 91 -5.42 3.23 1.23
CA THR A 91 -5.96 2.86 -0.10
C THR A 91 -7.49 2.94 -0.18
N SER A 92 -8.21 2.75 0.94
CA SER A 92 -9.68 2.73 0.95
C SER A 92 -10.36 4.11 1.02
N TRP A 93 -9.64 5.18 1.38
CA TRP A 93 -10.27 6.49 1.62
C TRP A 93 -9.43 7.68 1.16
N ASP A 94 -8.13 7.48 0.97
CA ASP A 94 -7.20 8.57 0.74
C ASP A 94 -7.07 8.84 -0.76
N ILE A 95 -7.82 9.84 -1.20
CA ILE A 95 -7.59 10.55 -2.46
C ILE A 95 -6.59 11.71 -2.28
N GLY A 96 -6.34 12.11 -1.03
CA GLY A 96 -5.45 13.21 -0.65
C GLY A 96 -5.82 14.57 -1.24
N GLU A 97 -5.05 15.59 -0.85
CA GLU A 97 -5.01 16.89 -1.54
C GLU A 97 -3.82 16.99 -2.49
N ASN A 98 -2.85 16.08 -2.34
CA ASN A 98 -1.59 16.11 -3.08
C ASN A 98 -1.77 15.92 -4.60
N TRP A 99 -2.92 15.42 -5.07
CA TRP A 99 -3.23 15.39 -6.49
C TRP A 99 -3.32 16.82 -7.07
N MET A 100 -3.74 17.82 -6.29
CA MET A 100 -3.79 19.22 -6.73
C MET A 100 -2.39 19.77 -7.02
N THR A 101 -1.37 19.30 -6.29
CA THR A 101 0.03 19.67 -6.57
C THR A 101 0.54 19.01 -7.85
N LEU A 102 0.10 17.78 -8.15
CA LEU A 102 0.52 17.05 -9.35
C LEU A 102 -0.27 17.46 -10.60
N TYR A 103 -1.50 17.94 -10.42
CA TYR A 103 -2.44 18.33 -11.47
C TYR A 103 -3.02 19.72 -11.17
N PRO A 104 -2.20 20.80 -11.22
CA PRO A 104 -2.60 22.14 -10.78
C PRO A 104 -3.72 22.76 -11.61
N GLU A 105 -3.88 22.32 -12.86
CA GLU A 105 -4.91 22.81 -13.78
C GLU A 105 -6.23 22.02 -13.69
N ALA A 106 -6.28 20.96 -12.89
CA ALA A 106 -7.45 20.10 -12.76
C ALA A 106 -8.40 20.61 -11.66
N THR A 107 -9.69 20.67 -11.96
CA THR A 107 -10.75 21.06 -11.00
C THR A 107 -11.22 19.90 -10.12
N GLU A 108 -10.89 18.67 -10.51
CA GLU A 108 -11.14 17.42 -9.79
C GLU A 108 -9.98 16.44 -10.04
N PRO A 109 -9.80 15.39 -9.19
CA PRO A 109 -8.77 14.40 -9.45
C PRO A 109 -8.99 13.72 -10.82
N PRO A 110 -7.99 13.71 -11.72
CA PRO A 110 -8.16 13.15 -13.07
C PRO A 110 -8.38 11.64 -13.07
N PHE A 111 -8.02 10.97 -11.98
CA PHE A 111 -8.30 9.57 -11.71
C PHE A 111 -8.29 9.34 -10.20
N VAL A 112 -9.06 8.37 -9.74
CA VAL A 112 -9.07 7.92 -8.35
C VAL A 112 -8.24 6.66 -8.16
N MET A 113 -8.06 6.26 -6.90
CA MET A 113 -7.35 5.03 -6.55
C MET A 113 -7.91 3.79 -7.24
N ALA A 114 -9.25 3.73 -7.35
CA ALA A 114 -9.94 2.60 -7.94
C ALA A 114 -9.58 2.44 -9.43
N ASP A 115 -9.51 3.55 -10.17
CA ASP A 115 -9.12 3.54 -11.59
C ASP A 115 -7.72 2.99 -11.78
N LEU A 116 -6.77 3.46 -10.96
CA LEU A 116 -5.38 2.98 -11.01
C LEU A 116 -5.26 1.51 -10.64
N LEU A 117 -5.94 1.06 -9.58
CA LEU A 117 -5.88 -0.35 -9.18
C LEU A 117 -6.51 -1.26 -10.25
N HIS A 118 -7.61 -0.82 -10.86
CA HIS A 118 -8.26 -1.56 -11.93
C HIS A 118 -7.36 -1.68 -13.17
N GLU A 119 -6.69 -0.59 -13.55
CA GLU A 119 -5.78 -0.58 -14.70
C GLU A 119 -4.54 -1.46 -14.46
N PHE A 120 -3.89 -1.30 -13.30
CA PHE A 120 -2.63 -2.01 -13.02
C PHE A 120 -2.84 -3.47 -12.61
N GLN A 121 -3.90 -3.78 -11.86
CA GLN A 121 -4.16 -5.10 -11.28
C GLN A 121 -5.67 -5.43 -11.35
N PRO A 122 -6.24 -5.62 -12.56
CA PRO A 122 -7.68 -5.79 -12.75
C PRO A 122 -8.27 -6.98 -11.99
N ASN A 123 -7.44 -7.98 -11.69
CA ASN A 123 -7.83 -9.20 -10.98
C ASN A 123 -7.53 -9.19 -9.48
N ALA A 124 -7.04 -8.06 -8.93
CA ALA A 124 -6.74 -7.94 -7.51
C ALA A 124 -7.99 -8.22 -6.67
N LYS A 125 -7.81 -8.97 -5.57
CA LYS A 125 -8.89 -9.19 -4.59
C LYS A 125 -8.82 -8.10 -3.53
N ILE A 126 -9.89 -7.33 -3.42
CA ILE A 126 -9.99 -6.23 -2.46
C ILE A 126 -10.74 -6.73 -1.23
N VAL A 127 -10.10 -6.66 -0.06
CA VAL A 127 -10.72 -7.00 1.23
C VAL A 127 -10.90 -5.72 2.03
N VAL A 128 -12.13 -5.41 2.39
CA VAL A 128 -12.48 -4.24 3.22
C VAL A 128 -13.17 -4.72 4.48
N ILE A 129 -12.73 -4.21 5.63
CA ILE A 129 -13.45 -4.37 6.89
C ILE A 129 -14.15 -3.06 7.22
N LEU A 130 -15.44 -3.17 7.52
CA LEU A 130 -16.28 -2.10 8.00
C LEU A 130 -16.61 -2.33 9.48
N ARG A 131 -16.78 -1.24 10.21
CA ARG A 131 -17.24 -1.22 11.59
C ARG A 131 -18.37 -0.20 11.68
N GLU A 132 -19.26 -0.38 12.65
CA GLU A 132 -20.28 0.60 12.98
C GLU A 132 -19.63 2.00 13.11
N PRO A 133 -20.12 3.03 12.38
CA PRO A 133 -19.40 4.30 12.23
C PRO A 133 -19.15 5.08 13.53
N VAL A 134 -20.07 5.05 14.49
CA VAL A 134 -19.96 5.82 15.76
C VAL A 134 -18.89 5.23 16.67
N SER A 135 -18.79 3.91 16.71
CA SER A 135 -17.82 3.19 17.54
C SER A 135 -16.43 3.09 16.89
N ARG A 136 -16.30 3.41 15.60
CA ARG A 136 -15.08 3.28 14.81
C ARG A 136 -13.93 4.17 15.30
#